data_AF-A0A2G1X807-F1
#
_entry.id   AF-A0A2G1X807-F1
#
_cell.length_a   1.000
_cell.length_b   1.000
_cell.length_c   1.000
_cell.angle_alpha   90.00
_cell.angle_beta   90.00
_cell.angle_gamma   90.00
#
_symmetry.space_group_name_H-M   'P 1'
#
loop_
_entity.id
_entity.type
_entity.pdbx_description
1 polymer ?
#
loop_
_entity_poly.entity_id
_entity_poly.type
_entity_poly.pdbx_seq_one_letter_code
_entity_poly.pdbx_strand_id
1 'polypeptide(L)'
;RPAVDVVRAFGRDQTLRDREGTDAETAAGLDRNLEVDALELAVVAGTTAVGGDPPEELLEYARDLAADCDGEFPPAGRALPDATADRIADISERAVSATDR
;
A
#
# COMPACT_ATOMS: atom_id res chain seq x y z
N ARG A 1 -4.87 9.74 -2.23
CA ARG A 1 -3.72 10.45 -2.84
C ARG A 1 -3.66 10.05 -4.32
N PRO A 2 -3.28 10.93 -5.27
CA PRO A 2 -3.01 10.49 -6.64
C PRO A 2 -1.76 9.60 -6.70
N ALA A 3 -1.70 8.66 -7.66
CA ALA A 3 -0.60 7.69 -7.80
C ALA A 3 0.79 8.36 -7.86
N VAL A 4 0.88 9.55 -8.47
CA VAL A 4 2.13 10.30 -8.57
C VAL A 4 2.69 10.72 -7.21
N ASP A 5 1.85 10.98 -6.23
CA ASP A 5 2.30 11.37 -4.89
C ASP A 5 2.92 10.17 -4.16
N VAL A 6 2.37 8.97 -4.38
CA VAL A 6 2.90 7.71 -3.86
C VAL A 6 4.28 7.42 -4.47
N VAL A 7 4.40 7.56 -5.80
CA VAL A 7 5.69 7.37 -6.50
C VAL A 7 6.75 8.39 -6.05
N ARG A 8 6.35 9.64 -5.80
CA ARG A 8 7.28 10.67 -5.29
C ARG A 8 7.77 10.35 -3.89
N ALA A 9 6.90 9.84 -3.01
CA ALA A 9 7.29 9.40 -1.67
C ALA A 9 8.27 8.22 -1.75
N PHE A 10 7.92 7.18 -2.51
CA PHE A 10 8.78 6.02 -2.76
C PHE A 10 10.18 6.42 -3.25
N GLY A 11 10.27 7.26 -4.29
CA GLY A 11 11.56 7.67 -4.87
C GLY A 11 12.41 8.51 -3.92
N ARG A 12 11.78 9.37 -3.12
CA ARG A 12 12.48 10.13 -2.07
C ARG A 12 13.05 9.18 -1.02
N ASP A 13 12.27 8.22 -0.57
CA ASP A 13 12.66 7.30 0.50
C ASP A 13 13.79 6.36 0.04
N GLN A 14 13.78 5.90 -1.21
CA GLN A 14 14.93 5.22 -1.85
C GLN A 14 16.20 6.10 -1.89
N THR A 15 16.06 7.37 -2.27
CA THR A 15 17.21 8.30 -2.30
C THR A 15 17.76 8.59 -0.90
N LEU A 16 16.92 8.56 0.13
CA LEU A 16 17.35 8.68 1.53
C LEU A 16 18.05 7.40 2.01
N ARG A 17 17.53 6.24 1.62
CA ARG A 17 18.07 4.92 1.98
C ARG A 17 19.48 4.73 1.43
N ASP A 18 19.72 5.12 0.18
CA ASP A 18 21.01 4.97 -0.50
C ASP A 18 22.07 6.01 -0.10
N ARG A 19 21.73 6.95 0.78
CA ARG A 19 22.66 7.99 1.23
C ARG A 19 23.71 7.40 2.16
N GLU A 20 24.97 7.75 1.90
CA GLU A 20 26.08 7.42 2.78
C GLU A 20 25.87 8.02 4.18
N GLY A 21 25.99 7.18 5.22
CA GLY A 21 25.77 7.58 6.61
C GLY A 21 24.34 7.37 7.13
N THR A 22 23.41 6.85 6.32
CA THR A 22 22.12 6.39 6.81
C THR A 22 22.31 5.20 7.75
N ASP A 23 21.87 5.33 8.99
CA ASP A 23 21.95 4.26 9.99
C ASP A 23 20.87 3.19 9.77
N ALA A 24 21.04 2.04 10.43
CA ALA A 24 20.17 0.87 10.24
C ALA A 24 18.73 1.10 10.72
N GLU A 25 18.50 1.91 11.75
CA GLU A 25 17.14 2.20 12.24
C GLU A 25 16.40 3.10 11.26
N THR A 26 17.08 4.14 10.77
CA THR A 26 16.56 5.02 9.71
C THR A 26 16.28 4.22 8.43
N ALA A 27 17.19 3.34 8.01
CA ALA A 27 16.99 2.48 6.84
C ALA A 27 15.75 1.58 7.02
N ALA A 28 15.58 0.94 8.18
CA ALA A 28 14.40 0.12 8.46
C ALA A 28 13.10 0.94 8.51
N GLY A 29 13.15 2.20 8.93
CA GLY A 29 12.02 3.13 8.84
C GLY A 29 11.64 3.43 7.39
N LEU A 30 12.64 3.71 6.54
CA LEU A 30 12.43 3.95 5.11
C LEU A 30 11.86 2.72 4.41
N ASP A 31 12.30 1.52 4.77
CA ASP A 31 11.83 0.27 4.16
C ASP A 31 10.35 0.04 4.41
N ARG A 32 9.90 0.24 5.65
CA ARG A 32 8.49 0.16 6.02
C ARG A 32 7.64 1.18 5.24
N ASN A 33 8.15 2.38 5.00
CA ASN A 33 7.43 3.35 4.17
C ASN A 33 7.28 2.88 2.72
N LEU A 34 8.31 2.23 2.16
CA LEU A 34 8.26 1.72 0.78
C LEU A 34 7.22 0.60 0.63
N GLU A 35 7.10 -0.27 1.62
CA GLU A 35 6.10 -1.34 1.66
C GLU A 35 4.68 -0.76 1.67
N VAL A 36 4.45 0.25 2.51
CA VAL A 36 3.18 0.99 2.57
C VAL A 36 2.88 1.67 1.22
N ASP A 37 3.84 2.38 0.65
CA ASP A 37 3.67 3.05 -0.64
C ASP A 37 3.45 2.05 -1.79
N ALA A 38 4.09 0.88 -1.75
CA ALA A 38 3.92 -0.16 -2.76
C ALA A 38 2.49 -0.75 -2.76
N LEU A 39 1.95 -1.07 -1.57
CA LEU A 39 0.57 -1.57 -1.46
C LEU A 39 -0.46 -0.48 -1.79
N GLU A 40 -0.24 0.76 -1.37
CA GLU A 40 -1.10 1.87 -1.76
C GLU A 40 -1.10 2.07 -3.29
N LEU A 41 0.08 2.00 -3.92
CA LEU A 41 0.19 2.11 -5.38
C LEU A 41 -0.55 0.96 -6.09
N ALA A 42 -0.48 -0.27 -5.56
CA ALA A 42 -1.20 -1.41 -6.11
C ALA A 42 -2.73 -1.20 -6.08
N VAL A 43 -3.26 -0.66 -4.98
CA VAL A 43 -4.69 -0.31 -4.85
C VAL A 43 -5.09 0.77 -5.86
N VAL A 44 -4.32 1.87 -5.92
CA VAL A 44 -4.62 2.98 -6.84
C VAL A 44 -4.55 2.50 -8.29
N ALA A 45 -3.52 1.75 -8.66
CA ALA A 45 -3.36 1.23 -10.01
C ALA A 45 -4.46 0.24 -10.40
N GLY A 46 -4.81 -0.69 -9.50
CA GLY A 46 -5.84 -1.70 -9.75
C GLY A 46 -7.23 -1.10 -9.94
N THR A 47 -7.59 -0.13 -9.10
CA THR A 47 -8.88 0.58 -9.18
C THR A 47 -8.95 1.49 -10.41
N THR A 48 -7.88 2.21 -10.70
CA THR A 48 -7.77 3.04 -11.92
C THR A 48 -7.88 2.18 -13.19
N ALA A 49 -7.27 0.99 -13.21
CA ALA A 49 -7.29 0.10 -14.37
C ALA A 49 -8.71 -0.38 -14.73
N VAL A 50 -9.62 -0.45 -13.76
CA VAL A 50 -11.04 -0.77 -13.97
C VAL A 50 -11.92 0.48 -14.08
N GLY A 51 -11.32 1.68 -14.16
CA GLY A 51 -12.02 2.95 -14.32
C GLY A 51 -12.67 3.50 -13.05
N GLY A 52 -12.29 3.00 -11.88
CA GLY A 52 -12.78 3.45 -10.58
C GLY A 52 -11.75 4.28 -9.82
N ASP A 53 -12.23 4.99 -8.80
CA ASP A 53 -11.38 5.59 -7.78
C ASP A 53 -11.20 4.61 -6.60
N PRO A 54 -10.03 4.60 -5.94
CA PRO A 54 -9.80 3.73 -4.80
C PRO A 54 -10.65 4.14 -3.60
N PRO A 55 -11.43 3.22 -2.99
CA PRO A 55 -12.11 3.48 -1.73
C PRO A 55 -11.12 3.84 -0.62
N GLU A 56 -11.44 4.84 0.20
CA GLU A 56 -10.55 5.28 1.29
C GLU A 56 -10.24 4.15 2.28
N GLU A 57 -11.25 3.36 2.63
CA GLU A 57 -11.10 2.18 3.48
C GLU A 57 -10.19 1.10 2.87
N LEU A 58 -10.15 1.00 1.53
CA LEU A 58 -9.24 0.07 0.86
C LEU A 58 -7.78 0.57 0.92
N LEU A 59 -7.58 1.89 0.87
CA LEU A 59 -6.26 2.49 1.07
C LEU A 59 -5.78 2.34 2.51
N GLU A 60 -6.67 2.52 3.49
CA GLU A 60 -6.36 2.26 4.91
C GLU A 60 -6.00 0.80 5.14
N TYR A 61 -6.80 -0.13 4.62
CA TYR A 61 -6.54 -1.56 4.74
C TYR A 61 -5.17 -1.96 4.13
N ALA A 62 -4.79 -1.38 3.00
CA ALA A 62 -3.48 -1.62 2.39
C ALA A 62 -2.32 -1.11 3.26
N ARG A 63 -2.48 0.04 3.94
CA ARG A 63 -1.47 0.57 4.87
C ARG A 63 -1.31 -0.33 6.08
N ASP A 64 -2.42 -0.77 6.66
CA ASP A 64 -2.42 -1.66 7.82
C ASP A 64 -1.75 -2.99 7.48
N LEU A 65 -2.01 -3.53 6.29
CA LEU A 65 -1.38 -4.77 5.84
C LEU A 65 0.15 -4.66 5.71
N ALA A 66 0.67 -3.52 5.24
CA ALA A 66 2.10 -3.27 5.23
C ALA A 66 2.66 -3.06 6.65
N ALA A 67 1.95 -2.33 7.52
CA ALA A 67 2.39 -2.06 8.87
C ALA A 67 2.47 -3.32 9.76
N ASP A 68 1.61 -4.31 9.49
CA ASP A 68 1.61 -5.62 10.17
C ASP A 68 2.77 -6.54 9.73
N CYS A 69 3.52 -6.18 8.69
CA CYS A 69 4.69 -6.92 8.26
C CYS A 69 5.92 -6.52 9.10
N ASP A 70 6.35 -7.40 9.99
CA ASP A 70 7.60 -7.23 10.73
C ASP A 70 8.83 -7.48 9.83
N GLY A 71 9.57 -6.42 9.51
CA GLY A 71 10.86 -6.52 8.83
C GLY A 71 10.73 -6.38 7.31
N GLU A 72 11.15 -7.41 6.57
CA GLU A 72 11.04 -7.43 5.11
C GLU A 72 9.67 -7.95 4.68
N PHE A 73 9.07 -7.31 3.67
CA PHE A 73 7.79 -7.71 3.12
C PHE A 73 7.78 -9.21 2.74
N PRO A 74 6.87 -10.02 3.33
CA PRO A 74 6.88 -11.44 3.12
C PRO A 74 6.47 -11.81 1.68
N PRO A 75 6.79 -13.03 1.20
CA PRO A 75 6.31 -13.51 -0.09
C PRO A 75 4.79 -13.38 -0.22
N ALA A 76 4.29 -13.10 -1.42
CA ALA A 76 2.89 -12.75 -1.67
C ALA A 76 1.88 -13.73 -1.04
N GLY A 77 2.10 -15.05 -1.15
CA GLY A 77 1.18 -16.04 -0.55
C GLY A 77 1.11 -16.02 0.98
N ARG A 78 2.07 -15.39 1.66
CA ARG A 78 2.06 -15.14 3.10
C ARG A 78 1.55 -13.74 3.44
N ALA A 79 1.92 -12.74 2.64
CA ALA A 79 1.48 -11.35 2.81
C ALA A 79 -0.01 -11.15 2.49
N LEU A 80 -0.53 -11.94 1.54
CA LEU A 80 -1.87 -11.83 0.97
C LEU A 80 -2.56 -13.21 1.03
N PRO A 81 -2.92 -13.70 2.22
CA PRO A 81 -3.72 -14.92 2.34
C PRO A 81 -5.09 -14.76 1.67
N ASP A 82 -5.79 -15.86 1.38
CA ASP A 82 -7.11 -15.82 0.72
C ASP A 82 -8.11 -14.88 1.41
N ALA A 83 -8.06 -14.80 2.75
CA ALA A 83 -8.88 -13.88 3.54
C ALA A 83 -8.67 -12.39 3.20
N THR A 84 -7.51 -12.02 2.66
CA THR A 84 -7.24 -10.66 2.16
C THR A 84 -8.07 -10.36 0.92
N ALA A 85 -8.20 -11.32 0.00
CA ALA A 85 -9.01 -11.14 -1.20
C ALA A 85 -10.50 -10.98 -0.83
N ASP A 86 -10.99 -11.79 0.10
CA ASP A 86 -12.36 -11.68 0.63
C ASP A 86 -12.60 -10.29 1.24
N ARG A 87 -11.66 -9.80 2.05
CA ARG A 87 -11.75 -8.46 2.67
C ARG A 87 -11.77 -7.34 1.62
N ILE A 88 -10.95 -7.43 0.58
CA ILE A 88 -10.92 -6.45 -0.51
C ILE A 88 -12.27 -6.43 -1.25
N ALA A 89 -12.85 -7.60 -1.51
CA ALA A 89 -14.17 -7.71 -2.13
C ALA A 89 -15.24 -7.06 -1.25
N ASP A 90 -15.29 -7.37 0.05
CA ASP A 90 -16.24 -6.79 1.01
C ASP A 90 -16.16 -5.26 1.08
N ILE A 91 -14.93 -4.70 1.13
CA ILE A 91 -14.73 -3.23 1.13
C ILE A 91 -15.26 -2.62 -0.16
N SER A 92 -14.94 -3.25 -1.29
CA SER A 92 -15.32 -2.76 -2.62
C SER A 92 -16.84 -2.79 -2.82
N GLU A 93 -17.52 -3.86 -2.43
CA GLU A 93 -18.98 -3.99 -2.51
C GLU A 93 -19.71 -2.92 -1.68
N ARG A 94 -19.19 -2.62 -0.48
CA ARG A 94 -19.74 -1.55 0.38
C ARG A 94 -19.54 -0.17 -0.23
N ALA A 95 -18.39 0.09 -0.86
CA ALA A 95 -18.11 1.36 -1.54
C ALA A 95 -19.05 1.58 -2.75
N VAL A 96 -19.28 0.55 -3.56
CA VAL A 96 -20.25 0.58 -4.67
C VAL A 96 -21.66 0.86 -4.14
N SER A 97 -22.08 0.13 -3.10
CA SER A 97 -23.42 0.28 -2.49
C SER A 97 -23.66 1.68 -1.90
N ALA A 98 -22.60 2.35 -1.43
CA ALA A 98 -22.68 3.71 -0.90
C ALA A 98 -22.83 4.78 -2.00
N THR A 99 -22.36 4.49 -3.22
CA THR A 99 -22.39 5.43 -4.36
C THR A 99 -23.72 5.36 -5.12
N ASP A 100 -24.46 4.26 -5.01
CA ASP A 100 -25.75 4.03 -5.68
C ASP A 100 -26.99 4.54 -4.88
N ARG A 101 -26.76 5.17 -3.72
CA ARG A 101 -27.81 5.72 -2.83
C ARG A 101 -27.88 7.25 -2.92
#